data_AF-A0A8T0G9U9-F1
#
_entry.id   AF-A0A8T0G9U9-F1
#
_cell.length_a   1.000
_cell.length_b   1.000
_cell.length_c   1.000
_cell.angle_alpha   90.00
_cell.angle_beta   90.00
_cell.angle_gamma   90.00
#
_symmetry.space_group_name_H-M   'P 1'
#
loop_
_entity.id
_entity.type
_entity.pdbx_description
1 polymer ?
#
loop_
_entity_poly.entity_id
_entity_poly.type
_entity_poly.pdbx_seq_one_letter_code
_entity_poly.pdbx_strand_id
1 'polypeptide(L)'
;MGTTAVASSFAEPSMYPLHRCKIIHVVRHGQGYHNVAGNVDLKNYESWDFVDASLTELGWRQAEALHDHLVTTHIRNHVELVVVSPLLRTLQTAVGVWGGGTLLDGEPPHSALMRPGVGHCRHPAISSAGAPPFVANEWCREQNGVHPCDKRSSISSYKVSFPAVDFSQVETDEDTWWQATNRETPDEIWTRARVFLKWILERTERRIGVVSHSSFLYYLVHLFGDDCSDTVRKEFQAGFRNCEMRSFIICDRRATSAPSGVNTDFRGGLYFGGQSETENADQDKSAGKQVAGPSLREEFDSEAWFEVRHPDDLPTAPQIPKPSRKLSRPPPRKPSRKSSRKQSQPDLDDPEEKDPGGSLNADLLQRN
;
A
#
# COMPACT_ATOMS: atom_id res chain seq x y z
N MET A 1 -49.54 -29.84 -4.08
CA MET A 1 -48.99 -28.89 -5.06
C MET A 1 -47.99 -28.03 -4.31
N GLY A 2 -46.70 -28.34 -4.43
CA GLY A 2 -45.65 -27.58 -3.76
C GLY A 2 -45.44 -26.27 -4.52
N THR A 3 -45.67 -25.15 -3.84
CA THR A 3 -45.29 -23.83 -4.33
C THR A 3 -43.77 -23.76 -4.38
N THR A 4 -43.20 -24.03 -5.55
CA THR A 4 -41.85 -23.60 -5.90
C THR A 4 -41.83 -22.08 -5.86
N ALA A 5 -41.35 -21.53 -4.74
CA ALA A 5 -41.01 -20.13 -4.65
C ALA A 5 -39.94 -19.85 -5.71
N VAL A 6 -40.36 -19.22 -6.80
CA VAL A 6 -39.44 -18.63 -7.77
C VAL A 6 -38.74 -17.53 -7.00
N ALA A 7 -37.53 -17.79 -6.53
CA ALA A 7 -36.66 -16.76 -5.97
C ALA A 7 -36.43 -15.74 -7.10
N SER A 8 -37.18 -14.65 -7.09
CA SER A 8 -37.05 -13.63 -8.11
C SER A 8 -35.69 -12.97 -7.91
N SER A 9 -34.78 -13.17 -8.86
CA SER A 9 -33.45 -12.57 -8.88
C SER A 9 -33.53 -11.10 -9.27
N PHE A 10 -34.25 -10.30 -8.49
CA PHE A 10 -34.15 -8.85 -8.65
C PHE A 10 -32.80 -8.40 -8.11
N ALA A 11 -32.13 -7.52 -8.86
CA ALA A 11 -30.92 -6.88 -8.38
C ALA A 11 -31.25 -6.08 -7.10
N GLU A 12 -30.40 -6.18 -6.08
CA GLU A 12 -30.53 -5.42 -4.84
C GLU A 12 -29.67 -4.15 -4.94
N PRO A 13 -30.26 -2.96 -5.19
CA PRO A 13 -29.49 -1.73 -5.31
C PRO A 13 -29.03 -1.23 -3.94
N SER A 14 -27.82 -0.66 -3.89
CA SER A 14 -27.31 0.10 -2.75
C SER A 14 -27.13 1.57 -3.11
N MET A 15 -27.47 2.48 -2.19
CA MET A 15 -27.32 3.93 -2.37
C MET A 15 -26.62 4.55 -1.17
N TYR A 16 -25.62 5.39 -1.44
CA TYR A 16 -24.82 6.05 -0.41
C TYR A 16 -24.61 7.53 -0.76
N PRO A 17 -24.63 8.46 0.22
CA PRO A 17 -24.31 9.86 -0.04
C PRO A 17 -22.89 10.01 -0.57
N LEU A 18 -22.73 10.73 -1.68
CA LEU A 18 -21.43 10.85 -2.36
C LEU A 18 -20.34 11.42 -1.45
N HIS A 19 -20.68 12.37 -0.58
CA HIS A 19 -19.75 12.98 0.37
C HIS A 19 -19.26 12.02 1.49
N ARG A 20 -19.85 10.83 1.61
CA ARG A 20 -19.40 9.74 2.51
C ARG A 20 -18.56 8.69 1.80
N CYS A 21 -18.42 8.81 0.48
CA CYS A 21 -17.75 7.84 -0.36
C CYS A 21 -16.39 8.33 -0.83
N LYS A 22 -15.47 7.39 -1.08
CA LYS A 22 -14.20 7.61 -1.76
C LYS A 22 -13.99 6.53 -2.80
N ILE A 23 -13.31 6.88 -3.89
CA ILE A 23 -12.82 5.93 -4.88
C ILE A 23 -11.36 5.64 -4.54
N ILE A 24 -11.02 4.36 -4.44
CA ILE A 24 -9.65 3.90 -4.28
C ILE A 24 -9.25 3.05 -5.48
N HIS A 25 -8.05 3.29 -6.00
CA HIS A 25 -7.41 2.49 -7.04
C HIS A 25 -6.27 1.71 -6.39
N VAL A 26 -6.53 0.46 -6.00
CA VAL A 26 -5.56 -0.37 -5.29
C VAL A 26 -4.71 -1.14 -6.29
N VAL A 27 -3.39 -1.12 -6.09
CA VAL A 27 -2.39 -1.70 -6.98
C VAL A 27 -1.44 -2.57 -6.18
N ARG A 28 -1.27 -3.82 -6.60
CA ARG A 28 -0.15 -4.65 -6.12
C ARG A 28 1.13 -4.20 -6.82
N HIS A 29 2.26 -4.11 -6.12
CA HIS A 29 3.54 -3.80 -6.76
C HIS A 29 3.86 -4.70 -7.98
N GLY A 30 4.63 -4.16 -8.92
CA GLY A 30 5.18 -4.92 -10.06
C GLY A 30 6.11 -6.04 -9.60
N GLN A 31 6.53 -6.92 -10.51
CA GLN A 31 7.42 -8.02 -10.16
C GLN A 31 8.74 -7.50 -9.54
N GLY A 32 9.05 -7.96 -8.33
CA GLY A 32 10.34 -7.73 -7.69
C GLY A 32 11.25 -8.96 -7.74
N TYR A 33 12.54 -8.77 -7.47
CA TYR A 33 13.50 -9.88 -7.43
C TYR A 33 13.12 -10.98 -6.42
N HIS A 34 12.54 -10.60 -5.28
CA HIS A 34 11.99 -11.55 -4.30
C HIS A 34 10.85 -12.43 -4.88
N ASN A 35 10.03 -11.92 -5.82
CA ASN A 35 8.98 -12.74 -6.45
C ASN A 35 9.61 -13.78 -7.36
N VAL A 36 10.62 -13.39 -8.16
CA VAL A 36 11.33 -14.32 -9.04
C VAL A 36 11.95 -15.44 -8.21
N ALA A 37 12.64 -15.09 -7.12
CA ALA A 37 13.26 -16.07 -6.25
C ALA A 37 12.23 -16.95 -5.51
N GLY A 38 11.19 -16.35 -4.95
CA GLY A 38 10.12 -17.05 -4.22
C GLY A 38 9.29 -17.99 -5.09
N ASN A 39 9.15 -17.70 -6.39
CA ASN A 39 8.49 -18.59 -7.35
C ASN A 39 9.32 -19.84 -7.68
N VAL A 40 10.64 -19.78 -7.50
CA VAL A 40 11.53 -20.95 -7.64
C VAL A 40 11.51 -21.78 -6.36
N ASP A 41 11.65 -21.13 -5.20
CA ASP A 41 11.55 -21.76 -3.89
C ASP A 41 11.03 -20.74 -2.87
N LEU A 42 9.93 -21.09 -2.18
CA LEU A 42 9.32 -20.24 -1.16
C LEU A 42 10.29 -19.89 -0.02
N LYS A 43 11.28 -20.75 0.27
CA LYS A 43 12.31 -20.47 1.29
C LYS A 43 13.16 -19.24 0.96
N ASN A 44 13.21 -18.84 -0.31
CA ASN A 44 13.95 -17.64 -0.72
C ASN A 44 13.35 -16.35 -0.14
N TYR A 45 12.10 -16.35 0.33
CA TYR A 45 11.56 -15.20 1.06
C TYR A 45 12.26 -14.95 2.40
N GLU A 46 12.96 -15.94 2.96
CA GLU A 46 13.79 -15.79 4.16
C GLU A 46 15.24 -15.37 3.85
N SER A 47 15.61 -15.26 2.56
CA SER A 47 16.95 -14.83 2.18
C SER A 47 17.15 -13.33 2.37
N TRP A 48 18.27 -12.97 2.97
CA TRP A 48 18.72 -11.59 3.12
C TRP A 48 19.20 -10.97 1.80
N ASP A 49 19.44 -11.76 0.76
CA ASP A 49 19.80 -11.26 -0.57
C ASP A 49 18.67 -10.44 -1.20
N PHE A 50 17.43 -10.66 -0.75
CA PHE A 50 16.24 -9.97 -1.24
C PHE A 50 15.68 -8.96 -0.25
N VAL A 51 16.48 -8.52 0.74
CA VAL A 51 16.09 -7.45 1.66
C VAL A 51 15.61 -6.23 0.87
N ASP A 52 14.43 -5.73 1.23
CA ASP A 52 13.80 -4.57 0.57
C ASP A 52 13.84 -4.63 -0.97
N ALA A 53 13.59 -5.82 -1.54
CA ALA A 53 13.85 -6.09 -2.96
C ALA A 53 13.22 -5.04 -3.89
N SER A 54 14.02 -4.54 -4.84
CA SER A 54 13.57 -3.68 -5.93
C SER A 54 12.76 -4.44 -6.98
N LEU A 55 12.09 -3.69 -7.86
CA LEU A 55 11.50 -4.19 -9.10
C LEU A 55 12.57 -4.81 -10.02
N THR A 56 12.14 -5.77 -10.82
CA THR A 56 12.88 -6.29 -11.99
C THR A 56 12.58 -5.41 -13.21
N GLU A 57 13.26 -5.65 -14.33
CA GLU A 57 12.93 -5.04 -15.62
C GLU A 57 11.49 -5.34 -16.07
N LEU A 58 10.98 -6.55 -15.76
CA LEU A 58 9.59 -6.88 -16.00
C LEU A 58 8.66 -6.08 -15.07
N GLY A 59 9.03 -5.91 -13.81
CA GLY A 59 8.28 -5.08 -12.87
C GLY A 59 8.13 -3.62 -13.32
N TRP A 60 9.19 -3.03 -13.87
CA TRP A 60 9.14 -1.69 -14.47
C TRP A 60 8.23 -1.63 -15.70
N ARG A 61 8.36 -2.58 -16.64
CA ARG A 61 7.45 -2.66 -17.81
C ARG A 61 5.99 -2.84 -17.42
N GLN A 62 5.72 -3.55 -16.33
CA GLN A 62 4.36 -3.67 -15.79
C GLN A 62 3.84 -2.32 -15.26
N ALA A 63 4.67 -1.55 -14.56
CA ALA A 63 4.33 -0.22 -14.08
C ALA A 63 4.06 0.77 -15.23
N GLU A 64 4.88 0.73 -16.28
CA GLU A 64 4.70 1.50 -17.52
C GLU A 64 3.38 1.13 -18.23
N ALA A 65 3.10 -0.16 -18.38
CA ALA A 65 1.86 -0.62 -19.00
C ALA A 65 0.61 -0.16 -18.21
N LEU A 66 0.70 -0.15 -16.87
CA LEU A 66 -0.38 0.39 -16.04
C LEU A 66 -0.47 1.92 -16.18
N HIS A 67 0.65 2.64 -16.25
CA HIS A 67 0.64 4.09 -16.54
C HIS A 67 -0.14 4.40 -17.82
N ASP A 68 0.17 3.73 -18.92
CA ASP A 68 -0.50 3.91 -20.21
C ASP A 68 -2.00 3.62 -20.13
N HIS A 69 -2.38 2.59 -19.36
CA HIS A 69 -3.78 2.28 -19.10
C HIS A 69 -4.48 3.43 -18.34
N LEU A 70 -3.85 4.02 -17.32
CA LEU A 70 -4.42 5.13 -16.55
C LEU A 70 -4.55 6.42 -17.37
N VAL A 71 -3.60 6.67 -18.27
CA VAL A 71 -3.66 7.79 -19.22
C VAL A 71 -4.82 7.58 -20.20
N THR A 72 -4.90 6.41 -20.83
CA THR A 72 -5.93 6.07 -21.83
C THR A 72 -7.35 6.11 -21.23
N THR A 73 -7.51 5.62 -20.00
CA THR A 73 -8.81 5.61 -19.29
C THR A 73 -9.13 6.94 -18.59
N HIS A 74 -8.22 7.92 -18.62
CA HIS A 74 -8.33 9.21 -17.93
C HIS A 74 -8.40 9.11 -16.39
N ILE A 75 -8.23 7.91 -15.81
CA ILE A 75 -8.20 7.72 -14.34
C ILE A 75 -7.09 8.58 -13.73
N ARG A 76 -5.93 8.67 -14.39
CA ARG A 76 -4.78 9.46 -13.92
C ARG A 76 -5.15 10.91 -13.61
N ASN A 77 -6.01 11.52 -14.43
CA ASN A 77 -6.38 12.94 -14.32
C ASN A 77 -7.25 13.25 -13.10
N HIS A 78 -7.79 12.21 -12.47
CA HIS A 78 -8.72 12.35 -11.36
C HIS A 78 -8.14 11.91 -10.02
N VAL A 79 -6.95 11.28 -10.00
CA VAL A 79 -6.29 10.89 -8.75
C VAL A 79 -5.73 12.14 -8.06
N GLU A 80 -6.15 12.33 -6.82
CA GLU A 80 -5.82 13.50 -5.99
C GLU A 80 -4.63 13.23 -5.04
N LEU A 81 -4.37 11.95 -4.74
CA LEU A 81 -3.30 11.50 -3.84
C LEU A 81 -2.88 10.07 -4.21
N VAL A 82 -1.59 9.78 -4.16
CA VAL A 82 -1.05 8.42 -4.19
C VAL A 82 -0.50 8.06 -2.81
N VAL A 83 -1.07 7.02 -2.21
CA VAL A 83 -0.64 6.43 -0.95
C VAL A 83 0.20 5.20 -1.26
N VAL A 84 1.38 5.12 -0.68
CA VAL A 84 2.35 4.07 -1.02
C VAL A 84 2.93 3.42 0.22
N SER A 85 3.03 2.09 0.19
CA SER A 85 3.78 1.37 1.20
C SER A 85 5.27 1.74 1.14
N PRO A 86 5.96 2.00 2.27
CA PRO A 86 7.38 2.37 2.30
C PRO A 86 8.32 1.17 2.12
N LEU A 87 8.07 0.32 1.12
CA LEU A 87 8.98 -0.72 0.63
C LEU A 87 9.45 -0.36 -0.79
N LEU A 88 10.69 -0.67 -1.14
CA LEU A 88 11.31 -0.14 -2.36
C LEU A 88 10.51 -0.51 -3.63
N ARG A 89 10.05 -1.76 -3.73
CA ARG A 89 9.20 -2.23 -4.84
C ARG A 89 7.90 -1.47 -5.00
N THR A 90 7.24 -1.07 -3.91
CA THR A 90 5.99 -0.29 -3.96
C THR A 90 6.27 1.16 -4.29
N LEU A 91 7.34 1.74 -3.75
CA LEU A 91 7.80 3.09 -4.12
C LEU A 91 8.10 3.16 -5.63
N GLN A 92 8.91 2.24 -6.16
CA GLN A 92 9.23 2.15 -7.59
C GLN A 92 7.99 1.94 -8.46
N THR A 93 7.07 1.05 -8.04
CA THR A 93 5.81 0.85 -8.78
C THR A 93 4.99 2.15 -8.80
N ALA A 94 4.84 2.81 -7.65
CA ALA A 94 4.02 4.02 -7.54
C ALA A 94 4.55 5.16 -8.42
N VAL A 95 5.87 5.40 -8.41
CA VAL A 95 6.46 6.44 -9.24
C VAL A 95 6.43 6.09 -10.73
N GLY A 96 6.56 4.82 -11.10
CA GLY A 96 6.41 4.37 -12.48
C GLY A 96 4.98 4.55 -13.01
N VAL A 97 3.98 4.27 -12.17
CA VAL A 97 2.56 4.34 -12.56
C VAL A 97 2.03 5.78 -12.58
N TRP A 98 2.36 6.60 -11.58
CA TRP A 98 1.78 7.95 -11.43
C TRP A 98 2.75 9.11 -11.68
N GLY A 99 4.04 8.84 -11.92
CA GLY A 99 5.03 9.88 -12.20
C GLY A 99 4.77 10.68 -13.48
N GLY A 100 5.55 11.74 -13.65
CA GLY A 100 5.49 12.67 -14.78
C GLY A 100 6.30 12.24 -16.01
N GLY A 101 6.70 10.96 -16.09
CA GLY A 101 7.62 10.46 -17.11
C GLY A 101 9.09 10.80 -16.81
N THR A 102 9.92 10.76 -17.84
CA THR A 102 11.37 11.02 -17.74
C THR A 102 11.65 12.46 -17.32
N LEU A 103 12.54 12.64 -16.33
CA LEU A 103 13.04 13.96 -15.98
C LEU A 103 13.91 14.50 -17.13
N LEU A 104 13.54 15.67 -17.67
CA LEU A 104 14.24 16.29 -18.80
C LEU A 104 15.51 17.03 -18.34
N ASP A 105 16.48 17.16 -19.24
CA ASP A 105 17.70 17.92 -18.99
C ASP A 105 17.37 19.39 -18.68
N GLY A 106 17.88 19.89 -17.55
CA GLY A 106 17.65 21.27 -17.08
C GLY A 106 16.50 21.43 -16.09
N GLU A 107 15.67 20.39 -15.88
CA GLU A 107 14.70 20.40 -14.78
C GLU A 107 15.44 20.42 -13.43
N PRO A 108 14.94 21.19 -12.44
CA PRO A 108 15.63 21.30 -11.17
C PRO A 108 15.73 19.95 -10.47
N PRO A 109 16.85 19.58 -9.81
CA PRO A 109 16.98 18.30 -9.12
C PRO A 109 15.90 18.00 -8.08
N HIS A 110 15.21 19.02 -7.56
CA HIS A 110 14.11 18.90 -6.61
C HIS A 110 12.75 18.54 -7.28
N SER A 111 12.67 18.57 -8.60
CA SER A 111 11.51 18.08 -9.37
C SER A 111 11.56 16.57 -9.63
N ALA A 112 12.60 15.88 -9.16
CA ALA A 112 12.67 14.42 -9.24
C ALA A 112 11.65 13.80 -8.27
N LEU A 113 10.69 13.04 -8.79
CA LEU A 113 9.90 12.11 -7.99
C LEU A 113 10.74 10.90 -7.58
N MET A 114 11.61 10.44 -8.48
CA MET A 114 12.62 9.41 -8.22
C MET A 114 13.94 9.78 -8.92
N ARG A 115 15.05 9.61 -8.22
CA ARG A 115 16.41 9.78 -8.78
C ARG A 115 16.78 8.62 -9.72
N PRO A 116 17.75 8.80 -10.63
CA PRO A 116 18.14 7.71 -11.52
C PRO A 116 18.89 6.62 -10.75
N GLY A 117 18.81 5.38 -11.23
CA GLY A 117 19.60 4.27 -10.69
C GLY A 117 19.15 3.77 -9.31
N VAL A 118 17.92 4.06 -8.90
CA VAL A 118 17.35 3.55 -7.64
C VAL A 118 17.00 2.07 -7.79
N GLY A 119 17.57 1.21 -6.95
CA GLY A 119 17.41 -0.24 -6.99
C GLY A 119 18.39 -0.94 -7.96
N HIS A 120 18.16 -2.22 -8.23
CA HIS A 120 19.09 -3.02 -9.06
C HIS A 120 18.97 -2.72 -10.56
N CYS A 121 17.76 -2.43 -11.05
CA CYS A 121 17.55 -2.00 -12.43
C CYS A 121 17.82 -0.50 -12.53
N ARG A 122 18.75 -0.09 -13.42
CA ARG A 122 19.11 1.32 -13.64
C ARG A 122 18.00 2.06 -14.42
N HIS A 123 16.88 2.32 -13.76
CA HIS A 123 15.81 3.13 -14.32
C HIS A 123 16.22 4.61 -14.37
N PRO A 124 15.87 5.38 -15.44
CA PRO A 124 16.08 6.82 -15.47
C PRO A 124 15.33 7.54 -14.34
N ALA A 125 15.70 8.79 -14.10
CA ALA A 125 14.98 9.65 -13.17
C ALA A 125 13.54 9.85 -13.63
N ILE A 126 12.61 9.91 -12.67
CA ILE A 126 11.19 10.16 -12.93
C ILE A 126 10.83 11.54 -12.38
N SER A 127 10.18 12.37 -13.20
CA SER A 127 9.73 13.70 -12.83
C SER A 127 8.48 13.66 -11.94
N SER A 128 8.34 14.63 -11.04
CA SER A 128 7.08 14.90 -10.31
C SER A 128 6.12 15.78 -11.10
N ALA A 129 6.53 16.31 -12.27
CA ALA A 129 5.70 17.19 -13.08
C ALA A 129 4.37 16.53 -13.48
N GLY A 130 3.25 17.17 -13.14
CA GLY A 130 1.91 16.66 -13.44
C GLY A 130 1.55 15.34 -12.73
N ALA A 131 2.34 14.93 -11.74
CA ALA A 131 2.01 13.81 -10.86
C ALA A 131 1.18 14.32 -9.65
N PRO A 132 0.25 13.52 -9.10
CA PRO A 132 -0.39 13.85 -7.83
C PRO A 132 0.64 13.82 -6.68
N PRO A 133 0.32 14.40 -5.50
CA PRO A 133 1.12 14.21 -4.30
C PRO A 133 1.26 12.74 -3.92
N PHE A 134 2.39 12.37 -3.31
CA PHE A 134 2.67 11.01 -2.82
C PHE A 134 2.89 11.05 -1.31
N VAL A 135 2.26 10.12 -0.58
CA VAL A 135 2.44 9.94 0.87
C VAL A 135 2.81 8.49 1.15
N ALA A 136 3.92 8.28 1.85
CA ALA A 136 4.31 6.98 2.35
C ALA A 136 3.56 6.64 3.65
N ASN A 137 2.99 5.44 3.74
CA ASN A 137 2.17 5.03 4.86
C ASN A 137 2.43 3.57 5.29
N GLU A 138 2.89 3.38 6.54
CA GLU A 138 3.24 2.07 7.11
C GLU A 138 2.05 1.09 7.17
N TRP A 139 0.82 1.58 7.31
CA TRP A 139 -0.37 0.74 7.46
C TRP A 139 -0.65 -0.15 6.25
N CYS A 140 -0.18 0.21 5.05
CA CYS A 140 -0.39 -0.54 3.81
C CYS A 140 0.80 -1.42 3.38
N ARG A 141 1.71 -1.76 4.30
CA ARG A 141 2.81 -2.72 4.06
C ARG A 141 2.37 -4.16 3.86
N GLU A 142 3.25 -4.98 3.30
CA GLU A 142 3.07 -6.44 3.26
C GLU A 142 2.89 -7.01 4.68
N GLN A 143 2.48 -8.27 4.78
CA GLN A 143 2.49 -8.99 6.04
C GLN A 143 3.88 -8.92 6.70
N ASN A 144 3.96 -8.34 7.89
CA ASN A 144 5.23 -7.98 8.51
C ASN A 144 5.97 -9.18 9.14
N GLY A 145 7.30 -9.07 9.19
CA GLY A 145 8.19 -9.95 9.94
C GLY A 145 8.62 -11.23 9.23
N VAL A 146 9.64 -11.88 9.78
CA VAL A 146 10.34 -13.11 9.30
C VAL A 146 11.02 -12.95 7.94
N HIS A 147 10.30 -12.56 6.89
CA HIS A 147 10.84 -12.43 5.53
C HIS A 147 11.64 -11.13 5.37
N PRO A 148 12.96 -11.16 5.13
CA PRO A 148 13.76 -9.94 4.99
C PRO A 148 13.34 -9.04 3.83
N CYS A 149 12.71 -9.59 2.77
CA CYS A 149 12.16 -8.77 1.70
C CYS A 149 11.07 -7.81 2.15
N ASP A 150 10.43 -8.06 3.29
CA ASP A 150 9.40 -7.21 3.88
C ASP A 150 9.98 -6.20 4.89
N LYS A 151 11.30 -6.18 5.09
CA LYS A 151 12.01 -5.17 5.88
C LYS A 151 12.40 -4.00 4.98
N ARG A 152 11.99 -2.77 5.33
CA ARG A 152 12.37 -1.58 4.56
C ARG A 152 13.75 -1.05 4.92
N SER A 153 14.34 -0.32 3.99
CA SER A 153 15.48 0.57 4.21
C SER A 153 15.11 1.79 5.06
N SER A 154 16.12 2.57 5.45
CA SER A 154 15.90 3.79 6.23
C SER A 154 15.16 4.87 5.44
N ILE A 155 14.33 5.66 6.13
CA ILE A 155 13.61 6.78 5.52
C ILE A 155 14.57 7.85 5.01
N SER A 156 15.71 8.06 5.68
CA SER A 156 16.80 8.93 5.23
C SER A 156 17.30 8.53 3.84
N SER A 157 17.48 7.23 3.58
CA SER A 157 17.85 6.72 2.25
C SER A 157 16.75 6.93 1.22
N TYR A 158 15.49 6.71 1.61
CA TYR A 158 14.36 6.95 0.71
C TYR A 158 14.14 8.42 0.37
N LYS A 159 14.33 9.36 1.31
CA LYS A 159 14.24 10.81 1.01
C LYS A 159 15.29 11.26 -0.01
N VAL A 160 16.43 10.59 -0.07
CA VAL A 160 17.44 10.82 -1.10
C VAL A 160 16.96 10.27 -2.45
N SER A 161 16.40 9.06 -2.46
CA SER A 161 15.99 8.35 -3.68
C SER A 161 14.68 8.85 -4.27
N PHE A 162 13.75 9.30 -3.44
CA PHE A 162 12.37 9.69 -3.73
C PHE A 162 12.05 11.05 -3.09
N PRO A 163 12.70 12.15 -3.52
CA PRO A 163 12.66 13.41 -2.76
C PRO A 163 11.29 14.10 -2.78
N ALA A 164 10.39 13.78 -3.71
CA ALA A 164 9.03 14.32 -3.76
C ALA A 164 7.97 13.44 -3.07
N VAL A 165 8.35 12.31 -2.45
CA VAL A 165 7.43 11.49 -1.63
C VAL A 165 7.43 12.03 -0.21
N ASP A 166 6.25 12.28 0.34
CA ASP A 166 6.09 12.69 1.73
C ASP A 166 6.19 11.48 2.67
N PHE A 167 7.26 11.46 3.47
CA PHE A 167 7.49 10.46 4.53
C PHE A 167 7.20 11.00 5.94
N SER A 168 6.54 12.17 6.08
CA SER A 168 6.29 12.82 7.36
C SER A 168 5.46 11.98 8.35
N GLN A 169 4.67 11.03 7.83
CA GLN A 169 3.84 10.12 8.63
C GLN A 169 4.55 8.83 9.01
N VAL A 170 5.81 8.63 8.59
CA VAL A 170 6.64 7.52 9.05
C VAL A 170 7.43 7.97 10.28
N GLU A 171 7.10 7.39 11.43
CA GLU A 171 7.59 7.86 12.74
C GLU A 171 9.09 7.59 12.99
N THR A 172 9.62 6.51 12.42
CA THR A 172 10.98 6.02 12.70
C THR A 172 11.82 5.93 11.44
N ASP A 173 13.08 6.34 11.52
CA ASP A 173 13.99 6.26 10.37
C ASP A 173 14.29 4.80 10.00
N GLU A 174 14.68 4.00 11.00
CA GLU A 174 14.85 2.55 10.87
C GLU A 174 13.51 1.81 10.95
N ASP A 175 13.47 0.62 10.36
CA ASP A 175 12.27 -0.22 10.36
C ASP A 175 12.03 -0.88 11.73
N THR A 176 11.12 -0.31 12.52
CA THR A 176 10.71 -0.85 13.82
C THR A 176 9.50 -1.79 13.75
N TRP A 177 8.87 -1.91 12.57
CA TRP A 177 7.68 -2.74 12.37
C TRP A 177 8.06 -4.17 12.02
N TRP A 178 9.14 -4.35 11.25
CA TRP A 178 9.63 -5.66 10.90
C TRP A 178 10.34 -6.34 12.08
N GLN A 179 9.97 -7.59 12.36
CA GLN A 179 10.57 -8.41 13.41
C GLN A 179 11.12 -9.71 12.83
N ALA A 180 12.34 -10.10 13.22
CA ALA A 180 13.01 -11.27 12.66
C ALA A 180 12.33 -12.60 13.03
N THR A 181 11.66 -12.68 14.18
CA THR A 181 11.12 -13.92 14.75
C THR A 181 9.59 -13.99 14.76
N ASN A 182 8.92 -12.86 14.51
CA ASN A 182 7.49 -12.73 14.69
C ASN A 182 6.87 -12.32 13.36
N ARG A 183 6.17 -13.27 12.74
CA ARG A 183 5.33 -13.00 11.57
C ARG A 183 4.00 -12.45 12.05
N GLU A 184 3.55 -11.36 11.44
CA GLU A 184 2.24 -10.79 11.68
C GLU A 184 1.14 -11.83 11.45
N THR A 185 0.26 -11.98 12.42
CA THR A 185 -0.85 -12.92 12.42
C THR A 185 -2.00 -12.41 11.54
N PRO A 186 -2.92 -13.30 11.11
CA PRO A 186 -4.13 -12.89 10.40
C PRO A 186 -4.93 -11.79 11.11
N ASP A 187 -5.13 -11.87 12.43
CA ASP A 187 -5.91 -10.88 13.18
C ASP A 187 -5.24 -9.51 13.23
N GLU A 188 -3.90 -9.49 13.31
CA GLU A 188 -3.12 -8.24 13.28
C GLU A 188 -3.23 -7.56 11.92
N ILE A 189 -3.07 -8.29 10.82
CA ILE A 189 -3.20 -7.70 9.47
C ILE A 189 -4.64 -7.29 9.15
N TRP A 190 -5.65 -8.03 9.62
CA TRP A 190 -7.06 -7.62 9.56
C TRP A 190 -7.30 -6.30 10.29
N THR A 191 -6.76 -6.19 11.51
CA THR A 191 -6.87 -4.97 12.33
C THR A 191 -6.19 -3.81 11.62
N ARG A 192 -4.98 -4.03 11.11
CA ARG A 192 -4.22 -3.04 10.34
C ARG A 192 -4.95 -2.59 9.07
N ALA A 193 -5.59 -3.50 8.33
CA ALA A 193 -6.39 -3.15 7.15
C ALA A 193 -7.58 -2.24 7.51
N ARG A 194 -8.25 -2.48 8.65
CA ARG A 194 -9.33 -1.59 9.15
C ARG A 194 -8.79 -0.22 9.55
N VAL A 195 -7.64 -0.17 10.24
CA VAL A 195 -6.98 1.10 10.60
C VAL A 195 -6.61 1.88 9.34
N PHE A 196 -6.06 1.21 8.32
CA PHE A 196 -5.74 1.84 7.04
C PHE A 196 -6.99 2.41 6.35
N LEU A 197 -8.09 1.65 6.29
CA LEU A 197 -9.34 2.16 5.70
C LEU A 197 -9.90 3.35 6.46
N LYS A 198 -9.84 3.34 7.79
CA LYS A 198 -10.24 4.49 8.61
C LYS A 198 -9.38 5.72 8.27
N TRP A 199 -8.07 5.55 8.21
CA TRP A 199 -7.14 6.62 7.83
C TRP A 199 -7.45 7.16 6.41
N ILE A 200 -7.75 6.28 5.45
CA ILE A 200 -8.17 6.69 4.10
C ILE A 200 -9.48 7.48 4.15
N LEU A 201 -10.47 7.02 4.92
CA LEU A 201 -11.77 7.70 5.05
C LEU A 201 -11.68 9.09 5.69
N GLU A 202 -10.69 9.31 6.56
CA GLU A 202 -10.40 10.60 7.20
C GLU A 202 -9.71 11.61 6.27
N ARG A 203 -9.15 11.16 5.13
CA ARG A 203 -8.53 12.04 4.13
C ARG A 203 -9.53 13.04 3.53
N THR A 204 -9.04 14.19 3.07
CA THR A 204 -9.88 15.13 2.30
C THR A 204 -10.04 14.70 0.85
N GLU A 205 -9.05 13.97 0.30
CA GLU A 205 -9.07 13.48 -1.08
C GLU A 205 -10.14 12.42 -1.30
N ARG A 206 -10.75 12.43 -2.50
CA ARG A 206 -11.84 11.54 -2.89
C ARG A 206 -11.42 10.41 -3.79
N ARG A 207 -10.34 10.58 -4.55
CA ARG A 207 -9.84 9.60 -5.52
C ARG A 207 -8.38 9.34 -5.25
N ILE A 208 -8.09 8.17 -4.71
CA ILE A 208 -6.79 7.86 -4.11
C ILE A 208 -6.20 6.62 -4.80
N GLY A 209 -4.99 6.75 -5.33
CA GLY A 209 -4.18 5.59 -5.73
C GLY A 209 -3.54 4.96 -4.50
N VAL A 210 -3.58 3.64 -4.36
CA VAL A 210 -2.95 2.92 -3.23
C VAL A 210 -2.04 1.84 -3.78
N VAL A 211 -0.75 1.91 -3.49
CA VAL A 211 0.25 0.91 -3.95
C VAL A 211 0.76 0.08 -2.79
N SER A 212 0.47 -1.22 -2.85
CA SER A 212 0.66 -2.15 -1.74
C SER A 212 1.07 -3.55 -2.25
N HIS A 213 0.79 -4.59 -1.47
CA HIS A 213 1.37 -5.93 -1.58
C HIS A 213 0.29 -7.02 -1.56
N SER A 214 0.69 -8.26 -1.85
CA SER A 214 -0.26 -9.33 -2.10
C SER A 214 -1.07 -9.69 -0.87
N SER A 215 -0.42 -9.98 0.26
CA SER A 215 -1.15 -10.42 1.46
C SER A 215 -1.96 -9.27 2.04
N PHE A 216 -1.39 -8.07 2.13
CA PHE A 216 -2.17 -6.92 2.61
C PHE A 216 -3.43 -6.65 1.79
N LEU A 217 -3.32 -6.65 0.45
CA LEU A 217 -4.49 -6.43 -0.39
C LEU A 217 -5.49 -7.57 -0.30
N TYR A 218 -5.05 -8.82 -0.12
CA TYR A 218 -5.92 -9.95 0.17
C TYR A 218 -6.78 -9.68 1.41
N TYR A 219 -6.17 -9.34 2.55
CA TYR A 219 -6.92 -9.04 3.77
C TYR A 219 -7.80 -7.79 3.61
N LEU A 220 -7.31 -6.75 2.95
CA LEU A 220 -8.07 -5.52 2.71
C LEU A 220 -9.38 -5.78 1.97
N VAL A 221 -9.36 -6.53 0.86
CA VAL A 221 -10.55 -6.77 0.04
C VAL A 221 -11.49 -7.81 0.65
N HIS A 222 -10.97 -8.74 1.45
CA HIS A 222 -11.80 -9.73 2.16
C HIS A 222 -12.54 -9.12 3.37
N LEU A 223 -12.29 -7.84 3.71
CA LEU A 223 -13.13 -7.12 4.69
C LEU A 223 -14.56 -6.92 4.17
N PHE A 224 -14.76 -7.17 2.86
CA PHE A 224 -15.99 -6.96 2.12
C PHE A 224 -16.40 -8.24 1.39
N GLY A 225 -17.66 -8.29 0.94
CA GLY A 225 -18.18 -9.35 0.09
C GLY A 225 -19.08 -10.37 0.80
N ASP A 226 -19.21 -10.31 2.13
CA ASP A 226 -20.11 -11.19 2.89
C ASP A 226 -21.58 -10.96 2.51
N ASP A 227 -21.94 -9.71 2.20
CA ASP A 227 -23.25 -9.27 1.74
C ASP A 227 -23.44 -9.35 0.21
N CYS A 228 -22.45 -9.87 -0.51
CA CYS A 228 -22.47 -9.98 -1.97
C CYS A 228 -22.86 -11.39 -2.45
N SER A 229 -23.38 -11.48 -3.68
CA SER A 229 -23.52 -12.76 -4.38
C SER A 229 -22.15 -13.43 -4.59
N ASP A 230 -22.13 -14.75 -4.81
CA ASP A 230 -20.88 -15.49 -5.04
C ASP A 230 -20.07 -14.96 -6.23
N THR A 231 -20.74 -14.46 -7.28
CA THR A 231 -20.07 -13.86 -8.44
C THR A 231 -19.32 -12.59 -8.04
N VAL A 232 -20.01 -11.65 -7.38
CA VAL A 232 -19.42 -10.38 -6.95
C VAL A 232 -18.35 -10.63 -5.87
N ARG A 233 -18.61 -11.53 -4.93
CA ARG A 233 -17.63 -11.91 -3.89
C ARG A 233 -16.33 -12.41 -4.52
N LYS A 234 -16.39 -13.28 -5.54
CA LYS A 234 -15.20 -13.76 -6.27
C LYS A 234 -14.46 -12.64 -6.99
N GLU A 235 -15.16 -11.66 -7.56
CA GLU A 235 -14.55 -10.49 -8.19
C GLU A 235 -13.81 -9.61 -7.18
N PHE A 236 -14.33 -9.43 -5.97
CA PHE A 236 -13.65 -8.74 -4.86
C PHE A 236 -12.45 -9.52 -4.35
N GLN A 237 -12.62 -10.82 -4.11
CA GLN A 237 -11.70 -11.63 -3.30
C GLN A 237 -10.65 -12.40 -4.11
N ALA A 238 -10.66 -12.29 -5.44
CA ALA A 238 -9.58 -12.82 -6.29
C ALA A 238 -8.20 -12.28 -5.87
N GLY A 239 -7.16 -13.10 -6.01
CA GLY A 239 -5.78 -12.68 -5.73
C GLY A 239 -5.27 -11.68 -6.78
N PHE A 240 -4.47 -10.71 -6.34
CA PHE A 240 -3.87 -9.71 -7.24
C PHE A 240 -2.62 -10.25 -7.94
N ARG A 241 -2.53 -10.09 -9.25
CA ARG A 241 -1.29 -10.26 -10.02
C ARG A 241 -0.35 -9.07 -9.82
N ASN A 242 0.94 -9.24 -10.16
CA ASN A 242 1.89 -8.14 -10.11
C ASN A 242 1.43 -6.97 -11.00
N CYS A 243 1.44 -5.76 -10.44
CA CYS A 243 0.93 -4.54 -11.09
C CYS A 243 -0.54 -4.60 -11.55
N GLU A 244 -1.34 -5.50 -10.98
CA GLU A 244 -2.78 -5.46 -11.17
C GLU A 244 -3.38 -4.31 -10.37
N MET A 245 -4.25 -3.53 -11.02
CA MET A 245 -5.07 -2.51 -10.39
C MET A 245 -6.53 -2.97 -10.33
N ARG A 246 -7.19 -2.72 -9.19
CA ARG A 246 -8.65 -2.75 -9.09
C ARG A 246 -9.16 -1.47 -8.45
N SER A 247 -10.34 -1.03 -8.89
CA SER A 247 -10.96 0.22 -8.42
C SER A 247 -12.18 -0.11 -7.58
N PHE A 248 -12.28 0.52 -6.40
CA PHE A 248 -13.38 0.30 -5.47
C PHE A 248 -13.95 1.62 -4.98
N ILE A 249 -15.25 1.62 -4.65
CA ILE A 249 -15.86 2.68 -3.85
C ILE A 249 -15.92 2.18 -2.41
N ILE A 250 -15.36 2.96 -1.49
CA ILE A 250 -15.49 2.73 -0.05
C ILE A 250 -16.39 3.80 0.56
N CYS A 251 -17.22 3.42 1.52
CA CYS A 251 -18.13 4.33 2.21
C CYS A 251 -18.10 4.07 3.72
N ASP A 252 -18.05 5.13 4.52
CA ASP A 252 -18.30 5.02 5.95
C ASP A 252 -19.82 4.95 6.20
N ARG A 253 -20.33 3.73 6.33
CA ARG A 253 -21.77 3.46 6.57
C ARG A 253 -22.22 3.78 7.99
N ARG A 254 -21.29 4.03 8.93
CA ARG A 254 -21.58 4.22 10.35
C ARG A 254 -21.13 5.59 10.87
N ALA A 255 -20.75 6.50 9.98
CA ALA A 255 -20.32 7.84 10.34
C ALA A 255 -21.42 8.59 11.12
N THR A 256 -21.13 8.95 12.37
CA THR A 256 -22.03 9.77 13.21
C THR A 256 -21.67 11.26 13.18
N SER A 257 -20.46 11.60 12.74
CA SER A 257 -19.98 12.97 12.60
C SER A 257 -20.34 13.57 11.24
N ALA A 258 -20.35 14.90 11.15
CA ALA A 258 -20.45 15.60 9.87
C ALA A 258 -19.29 15.17 8.92
N PRO A 259 -19.52 15.12 7.60
CA PRO A 259 -18.46 14.75 6.66
C PRO A 259 -17.29 15.75 6.75
N SER A 260 -16.06 15.23 6.72
CA SER A 260 -14.83 16.03 6.75
C SER A 260 -14.52 16.72 5.41
N GLY A 261 -15.22 16.35 4.33
CA GLY A 261 -15.01 16.86 2.97
C GLY A 261 -16.06 17.87 2.50
N VAL A 262 -15.82 18.44 1.32
CA VAL A 262 -16.71 19.41 0.67
C VAL A 262 -18.07 18.78 0.40
N ASN A 263 -19.16 19.35 0.93
CA ASN A 263 -20.50 18.87 0.61
C ASN A 263 -20.83 19.13 -0.87
N THR A 264 -21.17 18.09 -1.62
CA THR A 264 -21.59 18.18 -3.03
C THR A 264 -23.07 18.49 -3.18
N ASP A 265 -23.84 18.35 -2.12
CA ASP A 265 -25.28 18.46 -2.15
C ASP A 265 -25.65 19.94 -2.25
N PHE A 266 -26.34 20.30 -3.32
CA PHE A 266 -26.92 21.63 -3.47
C PHE A 266 -28.27 21.64 -2.76
N ARG A 267 -28.41 22.45 -1.70
CA ARG A 267 -29.62 22.47 -0.87
C ARG A 267 -30.87 23.02 -1.57
N GLY A 268 -30.73 23.62 -2.76
CA GLY A 268 -31.82 24.35 -3.40
C GLY A 268 -32.12 25.68 -2.69
N GLY A 269 -32.99 26.49 -3.30
CA GLY A 269 -33.38 27.81 -2.81
C GLY A 269 -32.47 28.94 -3.33
N LEU A 270 -33.07 29.92 -4.00
CA LEU A 270 -32.42 31.21 -4.23
C LEU A 270 -32.70 32.05 -2.98
N TYR A 271 -31.69 32.39 -2.20
CA TYR A 271 -31.83 33.41 -1.16
C TYR A 271 -32.03 34.77 -1.85
N PHE A 272 -33.23 35.03 -2.35
CA PHE A 272 -33.67 36.38 -2.61
C PHE A 272 -34.01 37.01 -1.26
N GLY A 273 -33.34 38.12 -0.97
CA GLY A 273 -33.36 38.77 0.34
C GLY A 273 -34.76 38.89 0.94
N GLY A 274 -34.92 38.29 2.11
CA GLY A 274 -35.86 38.71 3.14
C GLY A 274 -37.34 38.44 2.85
N GLN A 275 -37.75 37.17 2.81
CA GLN A 275 -38.96 36.74 3.52
C GLN A 275 -38.72 35.33 4.11
N SER A 276 -39.09 35.17 5.39
CA SER A 276 -39.06 33.89 6.08
C SER A 276 -40.19 33.02 5.56
N GLU A 277 -39.87 31.92 4.90
CA GLU A 277 -40.82 30.84 4.71
C GLU A 277 -40.46 29.72 5.69
N THR A 278 -41.23 29.70 6.77
CA THR A 278 -41.40 28.56 7.66
C THR A 278 -42.11 27.46 6.88
N GLU A 279 -41.37 26.50 6.32
CA GLU A 279 -41.95 25.26 5.84
C GLU A 279 -41.51 24.08 6.74
N ASN A 280 -42.46 23.69 7.59
CA ASN A 280 -42.63 22.39 8.24
C ASN A 280 -41.58 21.98 9.29
N ALA A 281 -41.65 22.64 10.45
CA ALA A 281 -41.39 22.00 11.73
C ALA A 281 -42.70 21.41 12.27
N ASP A 282 -43.04 20.19 11.84
CA ASP A 282 -44.10 19.39 12.48
C ASP A 282 -43.60 17.96 12.68
N GLN A 283 -43.09 17.68 13.88
CA GLN A 283 -43.57 16.63 14.80
C GLN A 283 -42.47 16.31 15.81
N ASP A 284 -42.48 17.03 16.94
CA ASP A 284 -42.08 16.43 18.21
C ASP A 284 -42.81 17.10 19.39
N LYS A 285 -44.09 16.76 19.56
CA LYS A 285 -44.84 16.99 20.80
C LYS A 285 -45.94 15.93 20.96
N SER A 286 -45.64 14.85 21.65
CA SER A 286 -46.55 14.30 22.67
C SER A 286 -45.85 13.28 23.56
N ALA A 287 -45.44 13.71 24.75
CA ALA A 287 -45.26 12.82 25.88
C ALA A 287 -46.59 12.64 26.62
N GLY A 288 -47.02 11.39 26.82
CA GLY A 288 -47.83 10.96 27.97
C GLY A 288 -49.27 10.48 27.71
N LYS A 289 -49.47 9.16 27.59
CA LYS A 289 -50.32 8.37 28.51
C LYS A 289 -50.29 6.87 28.20
N GLN A 290 -50.01 6.07 29.24
CA GLN A 290 -50.24 4.62 29.29
C GLN A 290 -51.72 4.27 29.20
N VAL A 291 -52.06 3.21 28.46
CA VAL A 291 -53.18 2.29 28.77
C VAL A 291 -52.71 0.87 28.42
N ALA A 292 -53.03 -0.08 29.30
CA ALA A 292 -52.56 -1.46 29.31
C ALA A 292 -53.52 -2.46 28.62
N GLY A 293 -52.94 -3.43 27.89
CA GLY A 293 -53.33 -4.85 27.76
C GLY A 293 -54.38 -5.28 26.71
N PRO A 294 -54.47 -6.57 26.32
CA PRO A 294 -53.62 -7.72 26.66
C PRO A 294 -52.95 -8.44 25.46
N SER A 295 -52.07 -9.36 25.84
CA SER A 295 -51.23 -10.28 25.06
C SER A 295 -51.97 -11.33 24.24
N LEU A 296 -51.32 -11.80 23.15
CA LEU A 296 -51.20 -13.23 22.87
C LEU A 296 -49.72 -13.55 22.53
N ARG A 297 -49.10 -14.31 23.44
CA ARG A 297 -47.94 -15.20 23.18
C ARG A 297 -48.40 -16.28 22.19
N GLU A 298 -47.56 -16.83 21.32
CA GLU A 298 -46.52 -17.86 21.50
C GLU A 298 -45.97 -18.07 20.06
N GLU A 299 -44.76 -18.51 19.71
CA GLU A 299 -43.54 -19.03 20.33
C GLU A 299 -42.55 -19.13 19.13
N PHE A 300 -41.27 -18.82 19.28
CA PHE A 300 -40.19 -19.81 19.11
C PHE A 300 -38.81 -19.21 19.36
N ASP A 301 -38.05 -20.03 20.05
CA ASP A 301 -36.82 -19.81 20.81
C ASP A 301 -35.57 -19.93 19.92
N SER A 302 -34.54 -19.13 20.19
CA SER A 302 -33.12 -19.49 20.03
C SER A 302 -32.20 -18.35 20.46
N GLU A 303 -32.15 -18.09 21.77
CA GLU A 303 -30.94 -17.53 22.37
C GLU A 303 -29.93 -18.64 22.66
N ALA A 304 -28.79 -18.59 21.98
CA ALA A 304 -27.48 -18.92 22.55
C ALA A 304 -26.40 -18.47 21.55
N TRP A 305 -25.31 -17.89 22.08
CA TRP A 305 -24.10 -17.37 21.41
C TRP A 305 -24.06 -15.87 21.11
N PHE A 306 -24.13 -15.07 22.17
CA PHE A 306 -23.38 -13.80 22.27
C PHE A 306 -22.93 -13.58 23.73
N GLU A 307 -21.67 -13.87 24.03
CA GLU A 307 -20.96 -13.15 25.09
C GLU A 307 -20.08 -12.09 24.39
N VAL A 308 -20.62 -10.88 24.31
CA VAL A 308 -19.84 -9.67 24.00
C VAL A 308 -19.20 -9.24 25.31
N ARG A 309 -17.86 -9.31 25.40
CA ARG A 309 -17.13 -8.63 26.46
C ARG A 309 -17.25 -7.12 26.26
N HIS A 310 -17.65 -6.43 27.32
CA HIS A 310 -17.80 -4.98 27.36
C HIS A 310 -16.47 -4.25 27.09
N PRO A 311 -16.49 -2.99 26.61
CA PRO A 311 -15.29 -2.24 26.19
C PRO A 311 -14.32 -1.82 27.32
N ASP A 312 -14.59 -2.17 28.58
CA ASP A 312 -13.77 -1.77 29.73
C ASP A 312 -12.77 -2.85 30.20
N ASP A 313 -12.71 -4.01 29.54
CA ASP A 313 -11.79 -5.12 29.85
C ASP A 313 -10.60 -5.24 28.87
N LEU A 314 -9.98 -4.11 28.50
CA LEU A 314 -8.69 -4.14 27.80
C LEU A 314 -7.57 -4.41 28.81
N PRO A 315 -6.74 -5.47 28.65
CA PRO A 315 -5.56 -5.63 29.49
C PRO A 315 -4.61 -4.45 29.26
N THR A 316 -4.20 -3.82 30.36
CA THR A 316 -3.21 -2.75 30.37
C THR A 316 -1.93 -3.22 29.67
N ALA A 317 -1.40 -2.39 28.77
CA ALA A 317 -0.16 -2.68 28.04
C ALA A 317 0.95 -3.18 28.99
N PRO A 318 1.67 -4.27 28.65
CA PRO A 318 2.77 -4.73 29.49
C PRO A 318 3.85 -3.64 29.56
N GLN A 319 4.19 -3.22 30.78
CA GLN A 319 5.29 -2.30 30.99
C GLN A 319 6.60 -2.94 30.56
N ILE A 320 7.24 -2.35 29.55
CA ILE A 320 8.58 -2.70 29.12
C ILE A 320 9.54 -2.37 30.28
N PRO A 321 10.29 -3.35 30.84
CA PRO A 321 11.27 -3.06 31.87
C PRO A 321 12.40 -2.20 31.28
N LYS A 322 12.67 -1.06 31.93
CA LYS A 322 13.81 -0.19 31.60
C LYS A 322 15.11 -1.01 31.65
N PRO A 323 16.01 -0.91 30.66
CA PRO A 323 17.26 -1.66 30.67
C PRO A 323 18.12 -1.23 31.87
N SER A 324 18.37 -2.18 32.77
CA SER A 324 19.32 -2.00 33.87
C SER A 324 20.73 -1.88 33.30
N ARG A 325 21.35 -0.73 33.55
CA ARG A 325 22.70 -0.40 33.12
C ARG A 325 23.70 -1.21 33.96
N LYS A 326 24.08 -2.40 33.51
CA LYS A 326 25.31 -3.08 33.96
C LYS A 326 26.21 -3.33 32.75
N LEU A 327 27.13 -2.40 32.55
CA LEU A 327 28.31 -2.58 31.69
C LEU A 327 29.16 -3.72 32.28
N SER A 328 29.13 -4.90 31.66
CA SER A 328 30.21 -5.89 31.80
C SER A 328 31.24 -5.63 30.71
N ARG A 329 32.47 -5.29 31.12
CA ARG A 329 33.61 -5.08 30.23
C ARG A 329 33.95 -6.38 29.49
N PRO A 330 34.26 -6.36 28.19
CA PRO A 330 34.79 -7.54 27.51
C PRO A 330 36.21 -7.87 28.01
N PRO A 331 36.61 -9.16 28.04
CA PRO A 331 37.92 -9.57 28.53
C PRO A 331 39.06 -9.12 27.58
N PRO A 332 40.28 -8.89 28.10
CA PRO A 332 41.39 -8.38 27.30
C PRO A 332 41.88 -9.38 26.25
N ARG A 333 42.10 -8.88 25.03
CA ARG A 333 42.70 -9.62 23.92
C ARG A 333 44.14 -10.05 24.27
N LYS A 334 44.44 -11.33 24.11
CA LYS A 334 45.82 -11.88 24.18
C LYS A 334 46.65 -11.38 23.00
N PRO A 335 47.96 -11.08 23.18
CA PRO A 335 48.80 -10.51 22.14
C PRO A 335 49.12 -11.53 21.04
N SER A 336 48.98 -11.09 19.78
CA SER A 336 49.34 -11.81 18.57
C SER A 336 50.84 -12.10 18.54
N ARG A 337 51.22 -13.38 18.40
CA ARG A 337 52.59 -13.78 18.10
C ARG A 337 52.98 -13.28 16.71
N LYS A 338 54.05 -12.48 16.68
CA LYS A 338 54.81 -12.12 15.47
C LYS A 338 55.32 -13.40 14.81
N SER A 339 54.92 -13.69 13.57
CA SER A 339 55.68 -14.56 12.69
C SER A 339 56.61 -13.70 11.83
N SER A 340 57.88 -14.07 11.87
CA SER A 340 58.98 -13.44 11.17
C SER A 340 58.92 -13.72 9.68
N ARG A 341 58.97 -12.65 8.90
CA ARG A 341 59.19 -12.62 7.46
C ARG A 341 60.65 -13.00 7.18
N LYS A 342 60.89 -14.08 6.43
CA LYS A 342 62.18 -14.34 5.76
C LYS A 342 62.02 -14.02 4.27
N GLN A 343 62.95 -13.20 3.78
CA GLN A 343 63.16 -12.86 2.38
C GLN A 343 63.69 -14.05 1.57
N SER A 344 63.21 -14.19 0.33
CA SER A 344 63.95 -14.77 -0.79
C SER A 344 63.25 -14.44 -2.12
N GLN A 345 63.90 -13.61 -2.92
CA GLN A 345 63.87 -13.54 -4.39
C GLN A 345 65.37 -13.50 -4.82
N PRO A 346 65.77 -13.82 -6.07
CA PRO A 346 65.05 -13.57 -7.34
C PRO A 346 65.20 -14.69 -8.41
N ASP A 347 64.63 -14.45 -9.61
CA ASP A 347 65.15 -14.70 -10.97
C ASP A 347 63.94 -14.64 -11.95
N LEU A 348 63.76 -13.55 -12.70
CA LEU A 348 64.27 -13.26 -14.06
C LEU A 348 63.87 -14.31 -15.11
N ASP A 349 62.88 -13.97 -15.96
CA ASP A 349 63.08 -13.82 -17.41
C ASP A 349 61.77 -13.40 -18.12
N ASP A 350 61.90 -12.35 -18.93
CA ASP A 350 60.99 -11.89 -19.99
C ASP A 350 61.56 -12.43 -21.33
N PRO A 351 60.76 -12.57 -22.40
CA PRO A 351 60.77 -11.47 -23.37
C PRO A 351 59.44 -11.21 -24.13
N GLU A 352 59.19 -9.91 -24.40
CA GLU A 352 59.04 -9.26 -25.73
C GLU A 352 58.52 -10.10 -26.92
N GLU A 353 57.68 -9.67 -27.86
CA GLU A 353 57.12 -8.38 -28.32
C GLU A 353 56.25 -8.72 -29.57
N LYS A 354 55.41 -7.75 -30.03
CA LYS A 354 54.94 -7.50 -31.42
C LYS A 354 53.44 -7.66 -31.75
N ASP A 355 52.78 -6.50 -31.74
CA ASP A 355 51.88 -6.01 -32.81
C ASP A 355 52.75 -5.64 -34.07
N PRO A 356 52.25 -5.31 -35.29
CA PRO A 356 50.91 -4.79 -35.63
C PRO A 356 50.30 -5.21 -36.99
N GLY A 357 49.05 -4.80 -37.23
CA GLY A 357 48.64 -4.27 -38.54
C GLY A 357 47.48 -4.99 -39.26
N GLY A 358 46.50 -4.19 -39.73
CA GLY A 358 45.50 -4.66 -40.70
C GLY A 358 44.25 -3.79 -40.84
N SER A 359 44.40 -2.62 -41.46
CA SER A 359 43.30 -1.88 -42.10
C SER A 359 42.70 -2.69 -43.26
N LEU A 360 41.38 -2.62 -43.50
CA LEU A 360 40.78 -2.36 -44.83
C LEU A 360 39.23 -2.43 -44.83
N ASN A 361 38.65 -1.31 -45.26
CA ASN A 361 37.52 -1.09 -46.19
C ASN A 361 36.08 -1.62 -45.96
N ALA A 362 35.19 -0.63 -46.03
CA ALA A 362 33.84 -0.62 -46.56
C ALA A 362 33.61 -1.50 -47.81
N ASP A 363 32.43 -2.12 -47.91
CA ASP A 363 31.48 -1.83 -49.00
C ASP A 363 30.11 -2.56 -48.84
N LEU A 364 29.05 -1.81 -49.15
CA LEU A 364 27.87 -2.17 -49.96
C LEU A 364 27.16 -3.54 -49.77
N LEU A 365 25.87 -3.52 -49.35
CA LEU A 365 24.71 -3.68 -50.26
C LEU A 365 23.37 -3.82 -49.52
N GLN A 366 22.41 -3.00 -49.96
CA GLN A 366 20.97 -3.17 -49.82
C GLN A 366 20.46 -4.44 -50.51
N ARG A 367 19.36 -5.00 -49.99
CA ARG A 367 18.29 -5.84 -50.61
C ARG A 367 17.71 -6.71 -49.48
N ASN A 368 16.42 -6.83 -49.20
CA ASN A 368 15.15 -6.40 -49.78
C ASN A 368 14.15 -6.29 -48.63
#